data_AF-A0A7V4MSD4-F1
#
_entry.id   AF-A0A7V4MSD4-F1
#
_cell.length_a   1.000
_cell.length_b   1.000
_cell.length_c   1.000
_cell.angle_alpha   90.00
_cell.angle_beta   90.00
_cell.angle_gamma   90.00
#
_symmetry.space_group_name_H-M   'P 1'
#
loop_
_entity.id
_entity.type
_entity.pdbx_description
1 polymer ?
#
loop_
_entity_poly.entity_id
_entity_poly.type
_entity_poly.pdbx_seq_one_letter_code
_entity_poly.pdbx_strand_id
1 'polypeptide(L)' 'MSNIIDTALTRATDTHAIVIEQGVLTSAGALLQRHFGHDGIVMVVADENTFTAAGRAVDAALRSAGLTVL' A
#
# COMPACT_ATOMS: atom_id res chain seq x y z
N MET A 1 -10.16 20.25 -6.05
CA MET A 1 -11.24 20.14 -5.05
C MET A 1 -10.67 19.27 -3.94
N SER A 2 -10.30 19.85 -2.81
CA SER A 2 -9.63 19.09 -1.74
C SER A 2 -10.68 18.25 -1.02
N ASN A 3 -10.55 16.93 -1.09
CA ASN A 3 -11.43 16.03 -0.36
C ASN A 3 -11.10 16.13 1.15
N ILE A 4 -12.06 15.82 2.03
CA ILE A 4 -11.85 15.83 3.48
C ILE A 4 -10.64 15.00 3.91
N ILE A 5 -10.34 13.94 3.15
CA ILE A 5 -9.17 13.06 3.34
C ILE A 5 -7.87 13.83 3.07
N ASP A 6 -7.78 14.58 1.97
CA ASP A 6 -6.59 15.35 1.63
C ASP A 6 -6.30 16.41 2.71
N THR A 7 -7.36 17.09 3.18
CA THR A 7 -7.26 18.05 4.27
C THR A 7 -6.80 17.38 5.57
N ALA A 8 -7.29 16.17 5.88
CA ALA A 8 -6.84 15.42 7.04
C ALA A 8 -5.37 15.02 6.94
N LEU A 9 -4.90 14.57 5.77
CA LEU A 9 -3.50 14.20 5.53
C LEU A 9 -2.54 15.36 5.76
N THR A 10 -2.91 16.59 5.40
CA THR A 10 -2.05 17.78 5.67
C THR A 10 -1.83 18.06 7.16
N ARG A 11 -2.68 17.52 8.04
CA ARG A 11 -2.61 17.72 9.50
C ARG A 11 -2.14 16.45 10.23
N ALA A 12 -2.02 15.33 9.54
CA ALA A 12 -1.59 14.07 10.12
C ALA A 12 -0.08 14.10 10.39
N THR A 13 0.34 13.60 11.55
CA THR A 13 1.76 13.47 11.91
C THR A 13 2.36 12.15 11.40
N ASP A 14 1.55 11.09 11.43
CA ASP A 14 2.05 9.72 11.23
C ASP A 14 1.58 9.12 9.90
N THR A 15 0.50 9.66 9.31
CA THR A 15 -0.08 9.15 8.06
C THR A 15 0.33 10.03 6.89
N HIS A 16 1.14 9.48 5.98
CA HIS A 16 1.67 10.23 4.83
C HIS A 16 0.83 10.09 3.55
N ALA A 17 0.09 9.00 3.39
CA ALA A 17 -0.78 8.78 2.24
C ALA A 17 -1.88 7.77 2.54
N ILE A 18 -3.00 7.95 1.83
CA ILE A 18 -4.15 7.05 1.81
C ILE A 18 -4.62 6.91 0.37
N VAL A 19 -5.01 5.70 -0.03
CA VAL A 19 -5.67 5.42 -1.30
C VAL A 19 -6.97 4.71 -0.99
N ILE A 20 -8.09 5.22 -1.55
CA ILE A 20 -9.42 4.62 -1.38
C ILE A 20 -10.06 4.49 -2.76
N GLU A 21 -10.22 3.25 -3.21
CA GLU A 21 -10.80 2.94 -4.50
C GLU A 21 -11.26 1.48 -4.55
N GLN A 22 -12.10 1.17 -5.54
CA GLN A 22 -12.45 -0.22 -5.84
C GLN A 22 -11.22 -0.93 -6.44
N GLY A 23 -10.84 -2.07 -5.87
CA GLY A 23 -9.68 -2.84 -6.33
C GLY A 23 -8.32 -2.37 -5.78
N VAL A 24 -8.31 -1.57 -4.72
CA VAL A 24 -7.11 -0.90 -4.15
C VAL A 24 -5.89 -1.79 -3.89
N LEU A 25 -6.05 -3.11 -3.73
CA LEU A 25 -4.92 -4.02 -3.47
C LEU A 25 -3.85 -3.98 -4.58
N THR A 26 -4.25 -3.73 -5.83
CA THR A 26 -3.30 -3.60 -6.95
C THR A 26 -2.45 -2.33 -6.87
N SER A 27 -2.92 -1.32 -6.13
CA SER A 27 -2.26 -0.02 -5.97
C SER A 27 -1.22 0.00 -4.84
N ALA A 28 -1.11 -1.09 -4.06
CA ALA A 28 -0.19 -1.19 -2.93
C ALA A 28 1.28 -0.97 -3.32
N GLY A 29 1.72 -1.57 -4.45
CA GLY A 29 3.07 -1.39 -4.97
C GLY A 29 3.40 0.06 -5.31
N ALA A 30 2.54 0.70 -6.11
CA ALA A 30 2.71 2.10 -6.49
C ALA A 30 2.69 3.04 -5.28
N LEU A 31 1.82 2.75 -4.29
CA LEU A 31 1.78 3.52 -3.05
C LEU A 31 3.13 3.43 -2.31
N LEU A 32 3.68 2.23 -2.10
CA LEU A 32 4.97 2.12 -1.43
C LEU A 32 6.10 2.77 -2.22
N GLN A 33 6.14 2.60 -3.55
CA GLN A 33 7.21 3.19 -4.36
C GLN A 33 7.28 4.71 -4.26
N ARG A 34 6.11 5.36 -4.20
CA ARG A 34 6.02 6.81 -4.05
C ARG A 34 6.70 7.31 -2.78
N HIS A 35 6.72 6.52 -1.72
CA HIS A 35 7.22 6.92 -0.41
C HIS A 35 8.61 6.35 -0.08
N PHE A 36 8.94 5.17 -0.60
CA PHE A 36 10.13 4.42 -0.21
C PHE A 36 11.09 4.11 -1.36
N GLY A 37 10.76 4.47 -2.61
CA GLY A 37 11.58 4.18 -3.78
C GLY A 37 11.28 2.82 -4.42
N HIS A 38 12.07 2.42 -5.43
CA HIS A 38 11.72 1.32 -6.33
C HIS A 38 12.38 -0.02 -5.97
N ASP A 39 13.30 -0.03 -5.01
CA ASP A 39 14.24 -1.11 -4.70
C ASP A 39 14.16 -1.59 -3.23
N GLY A 40 13.04 -1.32 -2.57
CA GLY A 40 12.79 -1.71 -1.18
C GLY A 40 12.54 -3.22 -0.98
N ILE A 41 13.00 -3.73 0.16
CA ILE A 41 12.64 -5.04 0.70
C ILE A 41 11.44 -4.85 1.64
N VAL A 42 10.39 -5.65 1.45
CA VAL A 42 9.13 -5.53 2.20
C VAL A 42 8.63 -6.90 2.68
N MET A 43 7.79 -6.91 3.71
CA MET A 43 7.16 -8.13 4.24
C MET A 43 5.66 -7.88 4.41
N VAL A 44 4.84 -8.80 3.92
CA VAL A 44 3.39 -8.77 4.12
C VAL A 44 3.05 -9.51 5.41
N VAL A 45 2.48 -8.79 6.38
CA VAL A 45 2.08 -9.36 7.67
C VAL A 45 0.57 -9.30 7.80
N ALA A 46 -0.05 -10.45 8.04
CA ALA A 46 -1.49 -10.60 8.29
C ALA A 46 -1.74 -11.92 9.04
N ASP A 47 -2.89 -12.03 9.71
CA ASP A 47 -3.38 -13.33 10.18
C ASP A 47 -3.77 -14.23 8.98
N GLU A 48 -3.98 -15.52 9.23
CA GLU A 48 -4.23 -16.52 8.18
C GLU A 48 -5.46 -16.21 7.31
N ASN A 49 -6.55 -15.75 7.92
CA ASN A 49 -7.78 -15.47 7.19
C ASN A 49 -7.60 -14.22 6.31
N THR A 50 -7.02 -13.16 6.87
CA THR A 50 -6.73 -11.93 6.13
C THR A 50 -5.72 -12.17 5.01
N PHE A 51 -4.68 -12.97 5.27
CA PHE A 51 -3.69 -13.30 4.24
C PHE A 51 -4.31 -14.10 3.10
N THR A 52 -5.20 -15.05 3.41
CA THR A 52 -5.93 -15.82 2.41
C THR A 52 -6.86 -14.93 1.58
N ALA A 53 -7.54 -13.97 2.21
CA ALA A 53 -8.47 -13.07 1.53
C ALA A 53 -7.79 -11.99 0.67
N ALA A 54 -6.65 -11.44 1.12
CA ALA A 54 -6.04 -10.27 0.49
C ALA A 54 -4.50 -10.34 0.37
N GLY A 55 -3.83 -11.04 1.29
CA GLY A 55 -2.36 -11.06 1.37
C GLY A 55 -1.66 -11.50 0.08
N ARG A 56 -2.18 -12.55 -0.58
CA ARG A 56 -1.63 -13.02 -1.87
C ARG A 56 -1.71 -11.97 -2.98
N ALA A 57 -2.80 -11.20 -3.04
CA ALA A 57 -2.96 -10.15 -4.03
C ALA A 57 -2.02 -8.97 -3.76
N VAL A 58 -1.80 -8.62 -2.48
CA VAL A 58 -0.85 -7.59 -2.07
C VAL A 58 0.59 -8.01 -2.39
N ASP A 59 1.00 -9.24 -2.06
CA ASP A 59 2.33 -9.77 -2.43
C ASP A 59 2.56 -9.67 -3.95
N ALA A 60 1.60 -10.12 -4.75
CA ALA A 60 1.69 -10.04 -6.20
C ALA A 60 1.80 -8.60 -6.72
N ALA A 61 1.04 -7.66 -6.15
CA ALA A 61 1.10 -6.24 -6.53
C ALA A 61 2.46 -5.61 -6.18
N LEU A 62 3.01 -5.93 -5.00
CA LEU A 62 4.33 -5.45 -4.57
C LEU A 62 5.44 -6.00 -5.47
N ARG A 63 5.43 -7.30 -5.77
CA ARG A 63 6.41 -7.91 -6.69
C ARG A 63 6.29 -7.34 -8.11
N SER A 64 5.07 -7.11 -8.60
CA SER A 64 4.83 -6.52 -9.93
C SER A 64 5.34 -5.08 -10.03
N ALA A 65 5.37 -4.37 -8.91
CA ALA A 65 5.99 -3.05 -8.84
C ALA A 65 7.54 -3.12 -8.84
N GLY A 66 8.15 -4.29 -8.64
CA GLY A 66 9.61 -4.46 -8.61
C GLY A 66 10.20 -4.45 -7.20
N LEU A 67 9.37 -4.49 -6.16
CA LEU A 67 9.82 -4.63 -4.77
C LEU A 67 10.19 -6.09 -4.47
N THR A 68 11.16 -6.28 -3.58
CA THR A 68 11.51 -7.61 -3.08
C THR A 68 10.64 -7.94 -1.88
N VAL A 69 9.73 -8.91 -2.02
CA VAL A 69 8.89 -9.38 -0.92
C VAL A 69 9.49 -10.64 -0.29
N LEU A 70 9.72 -10.60 1.02
CA LEU A 70 10.27 -11.68 1.87
C LEU A 70 9.24 -12.77 2.18
#